data_AF-A0A948FK92-F1
#
_entry.id   AF-A0A948FK92-F1
#
_cell.length_a   1.000
_cell.length_b   1.000
_cell.length_c   1.000
_cell.angle_alpha   90.00
_cell.angle_beta   90.00
_cell.angle_gamma   90.00
#
_symmetry.space_group_name_H-M   'P 1'
#
loop_
_entity.id
_entity.type
_entity.pdbx_description
1 polymer ?
#
loop_
_entity_poly.entity_id
_entity_poly.type
_entity_poly.pdbx_seq_one_letter_code
_entity_poly.pdbx_strand_id
1 'polypeptide(L)'
;MQWQKLIIPPELTPDWFTGDSVRLPLASGIRPIVRGAEQGGVFNFDVGQVIDALRQESYAPPMTSPALGIPFPYHRLPAWLRLLAARCIYLPKRLFRHRHDPPWPIAAGADLLLALSGRFPPLSWGGKWAVTITHDVDTRAGLARCLKIAELVEGFGFRSCFYIVGEVITSDPGIVRELHERGHEIGSHDLYHDNRLSFLAQQAMEDRLLRARDTIRPYNGVGFRSPSLLRSPGMLGAVGRYFDYDSSVCDTDLEFDRGCTTVFPYHLKGLLEIPITLPMDSSLLYTGHSPAEILRLWRVKCEYIRKTGGLAVLLTHAEPHLGGQQSVLGCLEEFLGWLRDQPDAAMVLPAEIKSYVNSDPLK
;
A
#
# COMPACT_ATOMS: atom_id res chain seq x y z
N MET A 1 13.68 -0.08 19.52
CA MET A 1 12.31 -0.18 20.09
C MET A 1 11.94 -1.65 20.10
N GLN A 2 11.40 -2.18 21.20
CA GLN A 2 10.97 -3.58 21.25
C GLN A 2 9.47 -3.63 20.99
N TRP A 3 9.05 -4.50 20.08
CA TRP A 3 7.64 -4.79 19.89
C TRP A 3 7.13 -5.62 21.06
N GLN A 4 6.05 -5.17 21.67
CA GLN A 4 5.48 -5.78 22.86
C GLN A 4 4.16 -6.47 22.52
N LYS A 5 3.93 -7.63 23.14
CA LYS A 5 2.71 -8.42 22.97
C LYS A 5 1.58 -7.80 23.82
N LEU A 6 0.57 -7.24 23.16
CA LEU A 6 -0.71 -6.86 23.74
C LEU A 6 -1.63 -8.09 23.72
N ILE A 7 -1.98 -8.61 24.89
CA ILE A 7 -2.95 -9.72 25.02
C ILE A 7 -4.36 -9.15 25.04
N ILE A 8 -5.27 -9.78 24.32
CA ILE A 8 -6.66 -9.36 24.20
C ILE A 8 -7.53 -10.37 24.95
N PRO A 9 -8.29 -9.93 25.96
CA PRO A 9 -9.24 -10.80 26.63
C PRO A 9 -10.30 -11.30 25.64
N PRO A 10 -10.72 -12.59 25.70
CA PRO A 10 -11.72 -13.15 24.78
C PRO A 10 -13.01 -12.34 24.69
N GLU A 11 -13.45 -11.74 25.79
CA GLU A 11 -14.65 -10.91 25.88
C GLU A 11 -14.55 -9.55 25.16
N LEU A 12 -13.34 -9.11 24.83
CA LEU A 12 -13.08 -7.87 24.07
C LEU A 12 -12.58 -8.16 22.65
N THR A 13 -12.34 -9.43 22.30
CA THR A 13 -11.83 -9.82 20.98
C THR A 13 -12.90 -9.63 19.92
N PRO A 14 -12.67 -8.80 18.89
CA PRO A 14 -13.63 -8.65 17.79
C PRO A 14 -13.81 -9.97 17.02
N ASP A 15 -15.02 -10.24 16.53
CA ASP A 15 -15.36 -11.49 15.81
C ASP A 15 -14.49 -11.78 14.59
N TRP A 16 -13.91 -10.74 13.97
CA TRP A 16 -13.00 -10.86 12.83
C TRP A 16 -11.57 -11.24 13.23
N PHE A 17 -11.18 -11.07 14.51
CA PHE A 17 -9.84 -11.35 15.01
C PHE A 17 -9.77 -12.75 15.60
N THR A 18 -8.89 -13.59 15.05
CA THR A 18 -8.76 -15.00 15.48
C THR A 18 -7.60 -15.25 16.45
N GLY A 19 -6.90 -14.20 16.88
CA GLY A 19 -5.76 -14.30 17.79
C GLY A 19 -6.12 -13.98 19.24
N ASP A 20 -5.20 -14.29 20.16
CA ASP A 20 -5.27 -13.87 21.56
C ASP A 20 -4.43 -12.60 21.83
N SER A 21 -3.74 -12.09 20.80
CA SER A 21 -2.75 -11.04 20.96
C SER A 21 -2.29 -10.39 19.67
N VAL A 22 -1.83 -9.14 19.78
CA VAL A 22 -1.14 -8.41 18.71
C VAL A 22 0.19 -7.89 19.23
N ARG A 23 1.12 -7.58 18.34
CA ARG A 23 2.39 -6.92 18.70
C ARG A 23 2.34 -5.45 18.31
N LEU A 24 2.77 -4.58 19.23
CA LEU A 24 2.79 -3.13 19.06
C LEU A 24 4.16 -2.54 19.41
N PRO A 25 4.61 -1.48 18.74
CA PRO A 25 5.89 -0.83 19.04
C PRO A 25 5.73 0.12 20.24
N LEU A 26 5.74 -0.43 21.45
CA LEU A 26 5.59 0.32 22.70
C LEU A 26 6.95 0.65 23.35
N ALA A 27 7.02 1.76 24.09
CA ALA A 27 8.21 2.12 24.86
C ALA A 27 8.52 1.08 25.96
N SER A 28 9.81 0.92 26.29
CA SER A 28 10.26 -0.01 27.33
C SER A 28 9.60 0.33 28.68
N GLY A 29 9.11 -0.68 29.39
CA GLY A 29 8.44 -0.51 30.69
C GLY A 29 6.92 -0.31 30.64
N ILE A 30 6.35 -0.02 29.46
CA ILE A 30 4.89 -0.08 29.27
C ILE A 30 4.47 -1.55 29.27
N ARG A 31 3.71 -1.99 30.27
CA ARG A 31 3.11 -3.34 30.28
C ARG A 31 1.69 -3.28 29.74
N PRO A 32 1.42 -3.67 28.49
CA PRO A 32 0.09 -3.55 27.91
C PRO A 32 -0.95 -4.29 28.77
N ILE A 33 -1.95 -3.56 29.26
CA ILE A 33 -3.11 -4.12 29.96
C ILE A 33 -4.34 -3.64 29.20
N VAL A 34 -5.25 -4.56 28.88
CA VAL A 34 -6.61 -4.25 28.42
C VAL A 34 -7.56 -4.71 29.53
N ARG A 35 -8.29 -3.79 30.15
CA ARG A 35 -9.39 -4.15 31.07
C ARG A 35 -10.72 -3.78 30.44
N GLY A 36 -11.69 -4.67 30.53
CA GLY A 36 -13.06 -4.40 30.08
C GLY A 36 -13.68 -3.27 30.90
N ALA A 37 -14.05 -2.19 30.22
CA ALA A 37 -15.16 -1.38 30.66
C ALA A 37 -16.30 -1.59 29.65
N GLU A 38 -17.54 -1.47 30.10
CA GLU A 38 -18.76 -1.52 29.27
C GLU A 38 -18.77 -0.45 28.14
N GLN A 39 -17.69 0.36 28.02
CA GLN A 39 -17.49 1.44 27.05
C GLN A 39 -16.03 1.57 26.57
N GLY A 40 -15.31 0.45 26.36
CA GLY A 40 -13.98 0.44 25.72
C GLY A 40 -12.86 -0.08 26.61
N GLY A 41 -11.80 -0.62 26.00
CA GLY A 41 -10.65 -1.15 26.74
C GLY A 41 -9.91 -0.04 27.50
N VAL A 42 -9.59 -0.24 28.79
CA VAL A 42 -8.65 0.63 29.50
C VAL A 42 -7.24 0.22 29.15
N PHE A 43 -6.50 1.11 28.48
CA PHE A 43 -5.10 0.94 28.11
C PHE A 43 -4.21 1.76 29.06
N ASN A 44 -3.04 1.23 29.40
CA ASN A 44 -2.03 1.98 30.18
C ASN A 44 -1.09 2.82 29.30
N PHE A 45 -1.49 3.07 28.06
CA PHE A 45 -0.82 3.92 27.08
C PHE A 45 -1.88 4.69 26.29
N ASP A 46 -1.48 5.79 25.65
CA ASP A 46 -2.36 6.55 24.78
C ASP A 46 -2.57 5.80 23.46
N VAL A 47 -3.78 5.29 23.24
CA VAL A 47 -4.16 4.55 22.03
C VAL A 47 -4.05 5.41 20.78
N GLY A 48 -4.46 6.67 20.86
CA GLY A 48 -4.39 7.61 19.73
C GLY A 48 -2.95 7.85 19.32
N GLN A 49 -2.07 8.09 20.29
CA GLN A 49 -0.63 8.27 20.04
C GLN A 49 0.01 7.03 19.39
N VAL A 50 -0.38 5.82 19.82
CA VAL A 50 0.15 4.58 19.23
C VAL A 50 -0.37 4.38 17.82
N ILE A 51 -1.67 4.63 17.56
CA ILE A 51 -2.24 4.54 16.20
C ILE A 51 -1.55 5.56 15.27
N ASP A 52 -1.35 6.79 15.73
CA ASP A 52 -0.64 7.82 14.96
C ASP A 52 0.81 7.42 14.68
N ALA A 53 1.51 6.83 15.66
CA ALA A 53 2.86 6.33 15.48
C ALA A 53 2.93 5.15 14.49
N LEU A 54 1.89 4.30 14.45
CA LEU A 54 1.76 3.22 13.47
C LEU A 54 1.50 3.80 12.08
N ARG A 55 0.49 4.67 11.92
CA ARG A 55 0.14 5.36 10.67
C ARG A 55 1.29 6.17 10.08
N GLN A 56 2.08 6.84 10.92
CA GLN A 56 3.28 7.59 10.52
C GLN A 56 4.52 6.72 10.40
N GLU A 57 4.43 5.46 10.82
CA GLU A 57 5.53 4.50 10.95
C GLU A 57 6.74 5.08 11.70
N SER A 58 6.49 5.95 12.68
CA SER A 58 7.52 6.63 13.46
C SER A 58 8.27 5.69 14.41
N TYR A 59 7.77 4.46 14.57
CA TYR A 59 8.43 3.40 15.33
C TYR A 59 9.65 2.80 14.63
N ALA A 60 9.74 2.96 13.31
CA ALA A 60 10.81 2.41 12.50
C ALA A 60 11.76 3.54 12.05
N PRO A 61 13.06 3.22 11.81
CA PRO A 61 14.04 4.24 11.45
C PRO A 61 13.67 4.91 10.11
N PRO A 62 14.13 6.14 9.86
CA PRO A 62 13.93 6.82 8.58
C PRO A 62 14.32 5.92 7.40
N MET A 63 13.54 5.94 6.34
CA MET A 63 13.84 5.16 5.14
C MET A 63 15.15 5.63 4.51
N THR A 64 15.93 4.68 4.02
CA THR A 64 17.13 4.94 3.22
C THR A 64 16.97 4.24 1.88
N SER A 65 17.68 4.72 0.87
CA SER A 65 17.69 4.08 -0.45
C SER A 65 19.11 3.70 -0.82
N PRO A 66 19.46 2.41 -0.85
CA PRO A 66 20.76 1.94 -1.33
C PRO A 66 21.05 2.38 -2.76
N ALA A 67 20.00 2.59 -3.58
CA ALA A 67 20.11 3.06 -4.95
C ALA A 67 20.76 4.45 -5.06
N LEU A 68 20.66 5.29 -4.02
CA LEU A 68 21.33 6.61 -4.00
C LEU A 68 22.86 6.50 -3.96
N GLY A 69 23.40 5.38 -3.48
CA GLY A 69 24.83 5.11 -3.48
C GLY A 69 25.38 4.59 -4.81
N ILE A 70 24.51 4.28 -5.79
CA ILE A 70 24.93 3.77 -7.09
C ILE A 70 25.24 4.96 -8.01
N PRO A 71 26.46 5.05 -8.61
CA PRO A 71 26.88 6.21 -9.39
C PRO A 71 26.18 6.34 -10.76
N PHE A 72 25.27 5.41 -11.09
CA PHE A 72 24.49 5.41 -12.32
C PHE A 72 23.04 4.98 -12.05
N PRO A 73 22.08 5.34 -12.91
CA PRO A 73 20.70 4.89 -12.76
C PRO A 73 20.62 3.36 -12.79
N TYR A 74 20.15 2.73 -11.71
CA TYR A 74 20.13 1.26 -11.60
C TYR A 74 19.28 0.59 -12.68
N HIS A 75 18.31 1.31 -13.27
CA HIS A 75 17.54 0.89 -14.45
C HIS A 75 18.40 0.57 -15.69
N ARG A 76 19.66 1.01 -15.73
CA ARG A 76 20.64 0.59 -16.77
C ARG A 76 21.06 -0.87 -16.65
N LEU A 77 20.86 -1.50 -15.49
CA LEU A 77 21.13 -2.91 -15.30
C LEU A 77 20.05 -3.76 -15.98
N PRO A 78 20.41 -4.85 -16.69
CA PRO A 78 19.45 -5.79 -17.25
C PRO A 78 18.44 -6.26 -16.19
N ALA A 79 17.18 -6.41 -16.59
CA ALA A 79 16.08 -6.77 -15.70
C ALA A 79 16.33 -8.04 -14.88
N TRP A 80 16.89 -9.08 -15.50
CA TRP A 80 17.22 -10.34 -14.82
C TRP A 80 18.29 -10.16 -13.74
N LEU A 81 19.23 -9.24 -13.94
CA LEU A 81 20.31 -8.95 -12.99
C LEU A 81 19.75 -8.18 -11.78
N ARG A 82 18.82 -7.24 -12.02
CA ARG A 82 18.08 -6.54 -10.96
C ARG A 82 17.24 -7.51 -10.13
N LEU A 83 16.52 -8.41 -10.78
CA LEU A 83 15.73 -9.43 -10.10
C LEU A 83 16.61 -10.38 -9.27
N LEU A 84 17.75 -10.81 -9.82
CA LEU A 84 18.71 -11.64 -9.08
C LEU A 84 19.25 -10.92 -7.84
N ALA A 85 19.68 -9.67 -8.00
CA ALA A 85 20.16 -8.85 -6.89
C ALA A 85 19.08 -8.67 -5.81
N ALA A 86 17.85 -8.38 -6.21
CA ALA A 86 16.71 -8.29 -5.31
C ALA A 86 16.47 -9.62 -4.58
N ARG A 87 16.51 -10.76 -5.27
CA ARG A 87 16.38 -12.09 -4.63
C ARG A 87 17.48 -12.37 -3.63
N CYS A 88 18.73 -12.00 -3.90
CA CYS A 88 19.81 -12.15 -2.93
C CYS A 88 19.59 -11.34 -1.65
N ILE A 89 18.96 -10.16 -1.77
CA ILE A 89 18.66 -9.27 -0.64
C ILE A 89 17.43 -9.76 0.14
N TYR A 90 16.34 -10.10 -0.56
CA TYR A 90 15.03 -10.31 0.04
C TYR A 90 14.69 -11.78 0.33
N LEU A 91 15.25 -12.75 -0.38
CA LEU A 91 15.01 -14.17 -0.09
C LEU A 91 15.42 -14.58 1.35
N PRO A 92 16.56 -14.11 1.89
CA PRO A 92 16.90 -14.35 3.30
C PRO A 92 15.84 -13.80 4.26
N LYS A 93 15.19 -12.67 3.94
CA LYS A 93 14.10 -12.12 4.76
C LYS A 93 12.91 -13.06 4.87
N ARG A 94 12.64 -13.89 3.85
CA ARG A 94 11.63 -14.96 3.92
C ARG A 94 12.13 -16.17 4.70
N LEU A 95 13.34 -16.66 4.41
CA LEU A 95 13.88 -17.89 4.98
C LEU A 95 14.19 -17.79 6.47
N PHE A 96 14.71 -16.64 6.89
CA PHE A 96 15.05 -16.35 8.29
C PHE A 96 13.97 -15.52 8.98
N ARG A 97 12.72 -15.53 8.46
CA ARG A 97 11.58 -14.86 9.08
C ARG A 97 11.10 -15.62 10.34
N HIS A 98 11.99 -15.84 11.28
CA HIS A 98 11.63 -16.36 12.59
C HIS A 98 10.99 -15.24 13.41
N ARG A 99 9.65 -15.16 13.39
CA ARG A 99 8.83 -14.40 14.36
C ARG A 99 9.16 -12.90 14.51
N HIS A 100 9.39 -12.16 13.43
CA HIS A 100 9.64 -10.71 13.52
C HIS A 100 8.43 -9.84 13.25
N ASP A 101 8.55 -8.61 13.74
CA ASP A 101 7.58 -7.54 13.68
C ASP A 101 7.97 -6.53 12.59
N PRO A 102 6.99 -5.98 11.84
CA PRO A 102 5.56 -6.23 11.98
C PRO A 102 5.15 -7.64 11.50
N PRO A 103 4.05 -8.19 12.04
CA PRO A 103 3.44 -9.44 11.55
C PRO A 103 3.06 -9.34 10.05
N TRP A 104 3.09 -10.45 9.32
CA TRP A 104 2.76 -10.47 7.88
C TRP A 104 2.13 -11.82 7.52
N PRO A 105 1.20 -11.89 6.55
CA PRO A 105 0.67 -10.79 5.73
C PRO A 105 -0.39 -9.94 6.45
N ILE A 106 -0.69 -10.23 7.73
CA ILE A 106 -1.70 -9.51 8.51
C ILE A 106 -1.04 -8.91 9.74
N ALA A 107 -0.96 -7.57 9.78
CA ALA A 107 -0.61 -6.79 10.96
C ALA A 107 -1.85 -6.00 11.44
N ALA A 108 -2.65 -6.59 12.33
CA ALA A 108 -3.91 -6.00 12.80
C ALA A 108 -3.76 -4.92 13.90
N GLY A 109 -2.56 -4.33 14.05
CA GLY A 109 -2.20 -3.48 15.20
C GLY A 109 -3.13 -2.30 15.38
N ALA A 110 -3.18 -1.39 14.40
CA ALA A 110 -4.04 -0.22 14.43
C ALA A 110 -5.52 -0.60 14.29
N ASP A 111 -5.87 -1.59 13.44
CA ASP A 111 -7.26 -2.05 13.29
C ASP A 111 -7.88 -2.50 14.62
N LEU A 112 -7.13 -3.29 15.40
CA LEU A 112 -7.58 -3.77 16.69
C LEU A 112 -7.66 -2.64 17.72
N LEU A 113 -6.67 -1.75 17.76
CA LEU A 113 -6.69 -0.59 18.66
C LEU A 113 -7.89 0.32 18.37
N LEU A 114 -8.24 0.54 17.10
CA LEU A 114 -9.45 1.26 16.70
C LEU A 114 -10.71 0.55 17.19
N ALA A 115 -10.81 -0.78 17.01
CA ALA A 115 -11.96 -1.55 17.47
C ALA A 115 -12.13 -1.52 18.99
N LEU A 116 -11.05 -1.79 19.74
CA LEU A 116 -11.07 -1.83 21.21
C LEU A 116 -11.31 -0.45 21.85
N SER A 117 -10.98 0.64 21.15
CA SER A 117 -11.23 2.01 21.60
C SER A 117 -12.58 2.55 21.13
N GLY A 118 -13.39 1.77 20.40
CA GLY A 118 -14.65 2.23 19.82
C GLY A 118 -14.50 3.29 18.72
N ARG A 119 -13.29 3.46 18.17
CA ARG A 119 -12.95 4.44 17.12
C ARG A 119 -12.88 3.78 15.73
N PHE A 120 -13.60 2.69 15.54
CA PHE A 120 -13.58 1.96 14.28
C PHE A 120 -14.19 2.83 13.15
N PRO A 121 -13.55 2.93 11.97
CA PRO A 121 -14.05 3.80 10.91
C PRO A 121 -15.46 3.36 10.44
N PRO A 122 -16.45 4.27 10.39
CA PRO A 122 -17.78 3.95 9.86
C PRO A 122 -17.79 4.03 8.33
N LEU A 123 -16.95 3.25 7.66
CA LEU A 123 -16.88 3.24 6.19
C LEU A 123 -18.02 2.40 5.61
N SER A 124 -18.70 2.93 4.60
CA SER A 124 -19.76 2.22 3.88
C SER A 124 -19.48 2.23 2.39
N TRP A 125 -18.89 1.14 1.89
CA TRP A 125 -18.41 1.05 0.51
C TRP A 125 -19.50 0.87 -0.56
N GLY A 126 -20.78 0.85 -0.18
CA GLY A 126 -21.84 0.24 -1.01
C GLY A 126 -21.80 -1.30 -1.06
N GLY A 127 -20.76 -1.90 -0.46
CA GLY A 127 -20.60 -3.33 -0.18
C GLY A 127 -20.09 -3.54 1.26
N LYS A 128 -19.78 -4.79 1.63
CA LYS A 128 -19.22 -5.12 2.95
C LYS A 128 -17.76 -4.69 3.09
N TRP A 129 -17.04 -4.62 2.00
CA TRP A 129 -15.62 -4.28 1.89
C TRP A 129 -15.35 -3.69 0.50
N ALA A 130 -14.18 -3.10 0.30
CA ALA A 130 -13.80 -2.53 -0.99
C ALA A 130 -12.52 -3.13 -1.54
N VAL A 131 -12.37 -3.04 -2.86
CA VAL A 131 -11.18 -3.48 -3.60
C VAL A 131 -10.79 -2.43 -4.62
N THR A 132 -9.50 -2.12 -4.65
CA THR A 132 -8.87 -1.31 -5.69
C THR A 132 -7.66 -2.05 -6.26
N ILE A 133 -7.54 -2.01 -7.58
CA ILE A 133 -6.46 -2.64 -8.33
C ILE A 133 -5.59 -1.52 -8.87
N THR A 134 -4.30 -1.57 -8.55
CA THR A 134 -3.36 -0.51 -8.92
C THR A 134 -2.09 -1.07 -9.52
N HIS A 135 -1.48 -0.30 -10.41
CA HIS A 135 -0.28 -0.66 -11.14
C HIS A 135 0.76 0.45 -11.07
N ASP A 136 1.99 0.11 -10.72
CA ASP A 136 3.14 1.00 -10.83
C ASP A 136 3.78 0.81 -12.22
N VAL A 137 4.15 1.92 -12.86
CA VAL A 137 4.68 1.96 -14.23
C VAL A 137 5.95 2.81 -14.27
N ASP A 138 7.09 2.15 -14.15
CA ASP A 138 8.40 2.78 -13.99
C ASP A 138 9.05 3.14 -15.32
N THR A 139 8.73 2.38 -16.36
CA THR A 139 9.48 2.38 -17.62
C THR A 139 8.58 2.41 -18.85
N ARG A 140 9.14 2.81 -20.00
CA ARG A 140 8.45 2.70 -21.30
C ARG A 140 8.04 1.27 -21.64
N ALA A 141 8.84 0.29 -21.20
CA ALA A 141 8.54 -1.12 -21.40
C ALA A 141 7.33 -1.57 -20.56
N GLY A 142 7.17 -1.04 -19.34
CA GLY A 142 5.95 -1.20 -18.55
C GLY A 142 4.75 -0.49 -19.18
N LEU A 143 4.94 0.75 -19.66
CA LEU A 143 3.88 1.51 -20.33
C LEU A 143 3.30 0.75 -21.54
N ALA A 144 4.16 0.17 -22.36
CA ALA A 144 3.76 -0.66 -23.51
C ALA A 144 2.96 -1.93 -23.14
N ARG A 145 2.92 -2.32 -21.85
CA ARG A 145 2.09 -3.42 -21.35
C ARG A 145 0.76 -2.96 -20.77
N CYS A 146 0.59 -1.68 -20.48
CA CYS A 146 -0.56 -1.18 -19.72
C CYS A 146 -1.89 -1.45 -20.44
N LEU A 147 -1.97 -1.28 -21.76
CA LEU A 147 -3.21 -1.57 -22.51
C LEU A 147 -3.62 -3.04 -22.43
N LYS A 148 -2.66 -3.97 -22.46
CA LYS A 148 -2.95 -5.41 -22.28
C LYS A 148 -3.41 -5.72 -20.85
N ILE A 149 -2.83 -5.05 -19.86
CA ILE A 149 -3.27 -5.19 -18.46
C ILE A 149 -4.67 -4.61 -18.29
N ALA A 150 -4.95 -3.46 -18.89
CA ALA A 150 -6.28 -2.85 -18.92
C ALA A 150 -7.31 -3.78 -19.56
N GLU A 151 -7.03 -4.33 -20.74
CA GLU A 151 -7.90 -5.33 -21.41
C GLU A 151 -8.21 -6.53 -20.50
N LEU A 152 -7.22 -7.05 -19.78
CA LEU A 152 -7.42 -8.14 -18.82
C LEU A 152 -8.38 -7.73 -17.69
N VAL A 153 -8.13 -6.58 -17.06
CA VAL A 153 -8.96 -6.08 -15.94
C VAL A 153 -10.40 -5.78 -16.40
N GLU A 154 -10.54 -5.17 -17.57
CA GLU A 154 -11.83 -4.85 -18.19
C GLU A 154 -12.63 -6.10 -18.56
N GLY A 155 -11.96 -7.20 -18.95
CA GLY A 155 -12.61 -8.48 -19.23
C GLY A 155 -13.39 -9.06 -18.04
N PHE A 156 -13.07 -8.62 -16.81
CA PHE A 156 -13.82 -8.96 -15.60
C PHE A 156 -14.79 -7.86 -15.14
N GLY A 157 -14.95 -6.79 -15.93
CA GLY A 157 -15.86 -5.68 -15.64
C GLY A 157 -15.28 -4.62 -14.70
N PHE A 158 -13.96 -4.65 -14.46
CA PHE A 158 -13.30 -3.75 -13.51
C PHE A 158 -12.55 -2.62 -14.20
N ARG A 159 -12.12 -1.65 -13.39
CA ARG A 159 -11.14 -0.62 -13.75
C ARG A 159 -10.04 -0.60 -12.69
N SER A 160 -8.90 -0.04 -13.05
CA SER A 160 -7.70 0.04 -12.21
C SER A 160 -7.05 1.40 -12.32
N CYS A 161 -6.14 1.69 -11.39
CA CYS A 161 -5.32 2.89 -11.41
C CYS A 161 -3.90 2.56 -11.89
N PHE A 162 -3.34 3.41 -12.75
CA PHE A 162 -1.94 3.34 -13.17
C PHE A 162 -1.18 4.53 -12.61
N TYR A 163 -0.25 4.29 -11.67
CA TYR A 163 0.71 5.29 -11.22
C TYR A 163 1.89 5.28 -12.16
N ILE A 164 2.03 6.36 -12.95
CA ILE A 164 3.02 6.42 -14.03
C ILE A 164 4.03 7.53 -13.74
N VAL A 165 5.31 7.21 -13.95
CA VAL A 165 6.40 8.19 -13.84
C VAL A 165 6.21 9.29 -14.89
N GLY A 166 6.37 10.56 -14.51
CA GLY A 166 6.11 11.69 -15.40
C GLY A 166 6.91 11.64 -16.71
N GLU A 167 8.20 11.29 -16.69
CA GLU A 167 8.98 11.09 -17.93
C GLU A 167 8.42 9.98 -18.83
N VAL A 168 7.83 8.93 -18.24
CA VAL A 168 7.24 7.81 -18.99
C VAL A 168 5.94 8.25 -19.67
N ILE A 169 5.10 9.04 -18.99
CA ILE A 169 3.91 9.68 -19.58
C ILE A 169 4.31 10.49 -20.81
N THR A 170 5.34 11.34 -20.69
CA THR A 170 5.77 12.21 -21.81
C THR A 170 6.34 11.43 -23.00
N SER A 171 6.80 10.20 -22.78
CA SER A 171 7.39 9.38 -23.84
C SER A 171 6.36 8.77 -24.78
N ASP A 172 5.14 8.51 -24.30
CA ASP A 172 4.00 8.04 -25.10
C ASP A 172 2.67 8.46 -24.44
N PRO A 173 2.24 9.72 -24.63
CA PRO A 173 0.99 10.21 -24.05
C PRO A 173 -0.25 9.58 -24.72
N GLY A 174 -0.10 8.87 -25.84
CA GLY A 174 -1.17 8.19 -26.56
C GLY A 174 -1.72 7.03 -25.73
N ILE A 175 -0.83 6.16 -25.23
CA ILE A 175 -1.21 5.05 -24.33
C ILE A 175 -1.93 5.57 -23.08
N VAL A 176 -1.40 6.62 -22.44
CA VAL A 176 -1.98 7.18 -21.21
C VAL A 176 -3.36 7.79 -21.46
N ARG A 177 -3.53 8.47 -22.61
CA ARG A 177 -4.83 8.99 -23.03
C ARG A 177 -5.84 7.87 -23.24
N GLU A 178 -5.45 6.79 -23.91
CA GLU A 178 -6.34 5.65 -24.15
C GLU A 178 -6.77 5.00 -22.82
N LEU A 179 -5.83 4.78 -21.89
CA LEU A 179 -6.17 4.26 -20.55
C LEU A 179 -7.21 5.15 -19.84
N HIS A 180 -7.01 6.47 -19.89
CA HIS A 180 -7.92 7.44 -19.30
C HIS A 180 -9.31 7.41 -19.96
N GLU A 181 -9.37 7.43 -21.30
CA GLU A 181 -10.61 7.39 -22.07
C GLU A 181 -11.41 6.09 -21.84
N ARG A 182 -10.71 5.00 -21.51
CA ARG A 182 -11.31 3.71 -21.12
C ARG A 182 -11.83 3.69 -19.68
N GLY A 183 -11.61 4.75 -18.90
CA GLY A 183 -12.09 4.90 -17.52
C GLY A 183 -11.13 4.39 -16.45
N HIS A 184 -9.85 4.18 -16.77
CA HIS A 184 -8.83 3.93 -15.77
C HIS A 184 -8.36 5.23 -15.12
N GLU A 185 -7.98 5.16 -13.84
CA GLU A 185 -7.38 6.29 -13.14
C GLU A 185 -5.90 6.41 -13.50
N ILE A 186 -5.43 7.65 -13.69
CA ILE A 186 -4.02 7.96 -13.89
C ILE A 186 -3.50 8.67 -12.64
N GLY A 187 -2.61 8.00 -11.91
CA GLY A 187 -1.91 8.55 -10.75
C GLY A 187 -0.48 8.99 -11.08
N SER A 188 0.09 9.86 -10.27
CA SER A 188 1.50 10.25 -10.40
C SER A 188 2.39 9.26 -9.66
N HIS A 189 3.39 8.71 -10.36
CA HIS A 189 4.49 7.98 -9.74
C HIS A 189 5.76 8.83 -9.65
N ASP A 190 5.59 10.08 -9.19
CA ASP A 190 6.61 11.14 -9.25
C ASP A 190 7.06 11.47 -10.69
N LEU A 191 7.92 12.48 -10.83
CA LEU A 191 8.48 12.89 -12.11
C LEU A 191 9.55 11.91 -12.62
N TYR A 192 10.34 11.35 -11.70
CA TYR A 192 11.44 10.43 -11.99
C TYR A 192 11.46 9.25 -11.02
N HIS A 193 11.83 8.06 -11.51
CA HIS A 193 12.06 6.89 -10.66
C HIS A 193 13.54 6.82 -10.19
N ASP A 194 14.01 7.89 -9.53
CA ASP A 194 15.41 8.07 -9.10
C ASP A 194 15.64 7.93 -7.58
N ASN A 195 14.57 7.67 -6.82
CA ASN A 195 14.58 7.52 -5.36
C ASN A 195 15.05 8.76 -4.58
N ARG A 196 15.05 9.96 -5.20
CA ARG A 196 15.56 11.18 -4.58
C ARG A 196 14.51 12.04 -3.88
N LEU A 197 13.25 11.96 -4.30
CA LEU A 197 12.19 12.89 -3.85
C LEU A 197 12.18 13.12 -2.34
N SER A 198 12.17 12.03 -1.56
CA SER A 198 12.13 12.06 -0.09
C SER A 198 13.33 12.70 0.60
N PHE A 199 14.41 12.96 -0.14
CA PHE A 199 15.68 13.49 0.34
C PHE A 199 16.01 14.89 -0.23
N LEU A 200 15.14 15.45 -1.07
CA LEU A 200 15.32 16.79 -1.60
C LEU A 200 15.09 17.85 -0.53
N ALA A 201 15.75 19.01 -0.69
CA ALA A 201 15.37 20.20 0.05
C ALA A 201 13.93 20.61 -0.30
N GLN A 202 13.23 21.22 0.66
CA GLN A 202 11.79 21.49 0.54
C GLN A 202 11.39 22.20 -0.75
N GLN A 203 12.08 23.27 -1.16
CA GLN A 203 11.76 23.97 -2.40
C GLN A 203 11.90 23.07 -3.64
N ALA A 204 12.99 22.31 -3.75
CA ALA A 204 13.22 21.41 -4.89
C ALA A 204 12.21 20.25 -4.91
N MET A 205 11.77 19.80 -3.73
CA MET A 205 10.72 18.80 -3.59
C MET A 205 9.36 19.33 -4.08
N GLU A 206 8.96 20.52 -3.62
CA GLU A 206 7.71 21.18 -4.02
C GLU A 206 7.69 21.47 -5.54
N ASP A 207 8.78 21.99 -6.10
CA ASP A 207 8.92 22.21 -7.55
C ASP A 207 8.78 20.90 -8.36
N ARG A 208 9.36 19.80 -7.86
CA ARG A 208 9.27 18.48 -8.50
C ARG A 208 7.86 17.91 -8.42
N LEU A 209 7.19 18.04 -7.26
CA LEU A 209 5.81 17.59 -7.07
C LEU A 209 4.84 18.38 -7.94
N LEU A 210 5.01 19.69 -8.07
CA LEU A 210 4.20 20.51 -8.98
C LEU A 210 4.33 20.03 -10.43
N ARG A 211 5.56 19.78 -10.89
CA ARG A 211 5.81 19.25 -12.24
C ARG A 211 5.23 17.85 -12.43
N ALA A 212 5.37 16.97 -11.44
CA ALA A 212 4.75 15.64 -11.46
C ALA A 212 3.20 15.72 -11.47
N ARG A 213 2.63 16.69 -10.77
CA ARG A 213 1.19 16.96 -10.78
C ARG A 213 0.72 17.44 -12.16
N ASP A 214 1.51 18.29 -12.82
CA ASP A 214 1.21 18.81 -14.15
C ASP A 214 1.17 17.69 -15.21
N THR A 215 1.97 16.62 -15.08
CA THR A 215 1.96 15.51 -16.05
C THR A 215 0.67 14.70 -16.04
N ILE A 216 -0.02 14.61 -14.89
CA ILE A 216 -1.27 13.85 -14.75
C ILE A 216 -2.53 14.72 -14.83
N ARG A 217 -2.39 16.05 -14.75
CA ARG A 217 -3.53 16.99 -14.81
C ARG A 217 -4.41 16.81 -16.07
N PRO A 218 -3.87 16.57 -17.28
CA PRO A 218 -4.70 16.36 -18.48
C PRO A 218 -5.63 15.14 -18.40
N TYR A 219 -5.37 14.21 -17.48
CA TYR A 219 -6.10 12.95 -17.31
C TYR A 219 -6.97 12.96 -16.03
N ASN A 220 -7.25 14.15 -15.47
CA ASN A 220 -7.96 14.34 -14.20
C ASN A 220 -7.33 13.59 -13.02
N GLY A 221 -6.05 13.19 -13.11
CA GLY A 221 -5.37 12.46 -12.06
C GLY A 221 -5.21 13.32 -10.81
N VAL A 222 -5.44 12.74 -9.63
CA VAL A 222 -5.36 13.43 -8.34
C VAL A 222 -4.51 12.70 -7.30
N GLY A 223 -4.11 11.46 -7.58
CA GLY A 223 -3.34 10.61 -6.68
C GLY A 223 -1.83 10.66 -6.87
N PHE A 224 -1.13 10.33 -5.79
CA PHE A 224 0.31 10.13 -5.78
C PHE A 224 0.68 8.75 -5.22
N ARG A 225 1.76 8.18 -5.74
CA ARG A 225 2.47 7.06 -5.12
C ARG A 225 3.96 7.26 -5.34
N SER A 226 4.74 7.18 -4.28
CA SER A 226 6.18 7.40 -4.36
C SER A 226 6.90 6.23 -5.02
N PRO A 227 7.88 6.49 -5.92
CA PRO A 227 8.85 5.50 -6.38
C PRO A 227 9.47 4.69 -5.25
N SER A 228 9.52 3.37 -5.43
CA SER A 228 9.98 2.42 -4.42
C SER A 228 9.33 2.59 -3.03
N LEU A 229 8.15 3.21 -2.97
CA LEU A 229 7.42 3.56 -1.74
C LEU A 229 8.24 4.39 -0.73
N LEU A 230 9.32 5.05 -1.18
CA LEU A 230 10.21 5.81 -0.31
C LEU A 230 9.55 7.08 0.19
N ARG A 231 9.31 7.16 1.49
CA ARG A 231 8.58 8.27 2.11
C ARG A 231 9.31 8.85 3.31
N SER A 232 9.09 10.14 3.54
CA SER A 232 9.52 10.86 4.74
C SER A 232 8.38 11.78 5.21
N PRO A 233 8.31 12.13 6.50
CA PRO A 233 7.25 13.03 6.99
C PRO A 233 7.22 14.39 6.28
N GLY A 234 8.39 14.91 5.89
CA GLY A 234 8.49 16.15 5.11
C GLY A 234 7.92 15.99 3.70
N MET A 235 8.23 14.86 3.04
CA MET A 235 7.71 14.54 1.72
C MET A 235 6.19 14.37 1.71
N LEU A 236 5.62 13.58 2.65
CA LEU A 236 4.17 13.40 2.73
C LEU A 236 3.44 14.73 2.98
N GLY A 237 4.01 15.61 3.81
CA GLY A 237 3.49 16.96 4.02
C GLY A 237 3.51 17.84 2.77
N ALA A 238 4.49 17.65 1.88
CA ALA A 238 4.55 18.35 0.60
C ALA A 238 3.57 17.75 -0.42
N VAL A 239 3.44 16.42 -0.49
CA VAL A 239 2.49 15.71 -1.36
C VAL A 239 1.05 16.22 -1.13
N GLY A 240 0.64 16.38 0.13
CA GLY A 240 -0.71 16.87 0.48
C GLY A 240 -1.03 18.30 0.04
N ARG A 241 -0.10 19.04 -0.57
CA ARG A 241 -0.37 20.35 -1.19
C ARG A 241 -0.73 20.26 -2.67
N TYR A 242 -0.41 19.15 -3.33
CA TYR A 242 -0.54 18.99 -4.79
C TYR A 242 -1.46 17.84 -5.19
N PHE A 243 -1.68 16.88 -4.30
CA PHE A 243 -2.45 15.66 -4.54
C PHE A 243 -3.54 15.50 -3.47
N ASP A 244 -4.65 14.86 -3.86
CA ASP A 244 -5.79 14.63 -2.97
C ASP A 244 -5.55 13.46 -2.00
N TYR A 245 -4.73 12.50 -2.44
CA TYR A 245 -4.38 11.31 -1.66
C TYR A 245 -2.98 10.80 -2.02
N ASP A 246 -2.40 10.03 -1.10
CA ASP A 246 -1.18 9.23 -1.29
C ASP A 246 -1.48 7.74 -1.09
N SER A 247 -0.75 6.88 -1.79
CA SER A 247 -0.80 5.43 -1.65
C SER A 247 0.61 4.86 -1.61
N SER A 248 1.45 5.43 -0.73
CA SER A 248 2.85 5.04 -0.57
C SER A 248 3.12 4.21 0.67
N VAL A 249 2.15 4.08 1.58
CA VAL A 249 2.30 3.33 2.84
C VAL A 249 1.71 1.94 2.69
N CYS A 250 2.44 0.89 3.08
CA CYS A 250 1.87 -0.45 3.20
C CYS A 250 1.22 -0.64 4.58
N ASP A 251 0.23 -1.50 4.70
CA ASP A 251 -0.26 -1.92 6.03
C ASP A 251 0.78 -2.83 6.73
N THR A 252 1.40 -3.71 5.96
CA THR A 252 2.58 -4.51 6.30
C THR A 252 3.26 -4.98 5.02
N ASP A 253 4.58 -5.08 5.04
CA ASP A 253 5.33 -5.52 3.86
C ASP A 253 6.54 -6.42 4.21
N LEU A 254 7.18 -6.97 3.16
CA LEU A 254 8.35 -7.85 3.23
C LEU A 254 9.68 -7.14 2.90
N GLU A 255 9.62 -5.95 2.30
CA GLU A 255 10.78 -5.25 1.75
C GLU A 255 11.38 -4.29 2.79
N PHE A 256 10.56 -3.57 3.54
CA PHE A 256 10.92 -2.51 4.46
C PHE A 256 10.75 -2.91 5.94
N ASP A 257 10.08 -4.03 6.23
CA ASP A 257 9.79 -4.50 7.59
C ASP A 257 9.09 -3.42 8.45
N ARG A 258 8.12 -2.72 7.84
CA ARG A 258 7.29 -1.67 8.45
C ARG A 258 5.85 -1.74 7.88
N GLY A 259 5.04 -0.75 8.21
CA GLY A 259 3.66 -0.60 7.77
C GLY A 259 2.76 0.08 8.80
N CYS A 260 1.63 0.62 8.34
CA CYS A 260 0.67 1.34 9.18
C CYS A 260 -0.25 0.42 10.00
N THR A 261 -0.22 -0.89 9.76
CA THR A 261 -0.98 -1.92 10.49
C THR A 261 -2.49 -1.70 10.48
N THR A 262 -2.98 -1.03 9.44
CA THR A 262 -4.41 -0.84 9.21
C THR A 262 -4.77 -1.08 7.76
N VAL A 263 -5.93 -1.71 7.56
CA VAL A 263 -6.52 -1.93 6.24
C VAL A 263 -7.54 -0.86 5.85
N PHE A 264 -7.63 0.20 6.64
CA PHE A 264 -8.52 1.33 6.40
C PHE A 264 -7.74 2.53 5.90
N PRO A 265 -8.26 3.29 4.94
CA PRO A 265 -7.74 4.61 4.64
C PRO A 265 -7.82 5.53 5.87
N TYR A 266 -6.90 6.47 5.97
CA TYR A 266 -6.83 7.41 7.09
C TYR A 266 -6.29 8.76 6.64
N HIS A 267 -6.54 9.80 7.41
CA HIS A 267 -5.94 11.11 7.13
C HIS A 267 -4.66 11.25 7.94
N LEU A 268 -3.58 11.66 7.27
CA LEU A 268 -2.34 12.08 7.90
C LEU A 268 -2.10 13.55 7.60
N LYS A 269 -2.26 14.42 8.62
CA LYS A 269 -2.08 15.87 8.48
C LYS A 269 -2.88 16.50 7.33
N GLY A 270 -4.07 15.97 7.05
CA GLY A 270 -4.98 16.46 6.00
C GLY A 270 -4.81 15.79 4.64
N LEU A 271 -3.75 15.01 4.42
CA LEU A 271 -3.60 14.13 3.26
C LEU A 271 -4.32 12.81 3.52
N LEU A 272 -5.16 12.36 2.59
CA LEU A 272 -5.74 11.02 2.64
C LEU A 272 -4.67 9.99 2.26
N GLU A 273 -4.34 9.07 3.16
CA GLU A 273 -3.52 7.91 2.87
C GLU A 273 -4.42 6.71 2.53
N ILE A 274 -4.11 6.04 1.43
CA ILE A 274 -4.75 4.82 0.96
C ILE A 274 -3.70 3.70 1.03
N PRO A 275 -3.64 2.96 2.16
CA PRO A 275 -2.54 2.03 2.38
C PRO A 275 -2.60 0.86 1.39
N ILE A 276 -1.44 0.43 0.91
CA ILE A 276 -1.30 -0.81 0.14
C ILE A 276 -1.49 -1.97 1.11
N THR A 277 -2.58 -2.73 0.97
CA THR A 277 -2.98 -3.76 1.94
C THR A 277 -2.77 -5.19 1.45
N LEU A 278 -2.65 -5.41 0.14
CA LEU A 278 -2.30 -6.73 -0.38
C LEU A 278 -0.79 -6.85 -0.58
N PRO A 279 -0.19 -8.02 -0.34
CA PRO A 279 1.21 -8.26 -0.65
C PRO A 279 1.53 -7.95 -2.12
N MET A 280 2.50 -7.06 -2.34
CA MET A 280 2.90 -6.59 -3.67
C MET A 280 3.54 -7.72 -4.49
N ASP A 281 3.30 -7.71 -5.80
CA ASP A 281 3.91 -8.68 -6.70
C ASP A 281 5.45 -8.68 -6.65
N SER A 282 6.09 -7.50 -6.63
CA SER A 282 7.54 -7.32 -6.53
C SER A 282 8.09 -8.03 -5.31
N SER A 283 7.52 -7.75 -4.13
CA SER A 283 7.93 -8.34 -2.86
C SER A 283 7.83 -9.86 -2.91
N LEU A 284 6.74 -10.39 -3.46
CA LEU A 284 6.51 -11.83 -3.56
C LEU A 284 7.48 -12.50 -4.54
N LEU A 285 7.78 -11.86 -5.67
CA LEU A 285 8.77 -12.32 -6.64
C LEU A 285 10.20 -12.29 -6.08
N TYR A 286 10.56 -11.21 -5.40
CA TYR A 286 11.87 -11.03 -4.77
C TYR A 286 12.10 -12.05 -3.65
N THR A 287 11.04 -12.42 -2.94
CA THR A 287 11.08 -13.46 -1.90
C THR A 287 10.82 -14.87 -2.44
N GLY A 288 10.72 -15.01 -3.77
CA GLY A 288 10.69 -16.30 -4.46
C GLY A 288 9.40 -17.10 -4.26
N HIS A 289 8.27 -16.44 -4.01
CA HIS A 289 6.98 -17.12 -3.97
C HIS A 289 6.59 -17.64 -5.35
N SER A 290 6.00 -18.83 -5.37
CA SER A 290 5.40 -19.42 -6.56
C SER A 290 4.07 -18.73 -6.92
N PRO A 291 3.61 -18.82 -8.18
CA PRO A 291 2.30 -18.30 -8.59
C PRO A 291 1.14 -18.74 -7.68
N ALA A 292 1.12 -20.01 -7.27
CA ALA A 292 0.10 -20.55 -6.37
C ALA A 292 0.15 -19.92 -4.97
N GLU A 293 1.36 -19.66 -4.45
CA GLU A 293 1.52 -18.97 -3.17
C GLU A 293 1.07 -17.50 -3.25
N ILE A 294 1.39 -16.81 -4.35
CA ILE A 294 0.95 -15.42 -4.60
C ILE A 294 -0.58 -15.33 -4.53
N LEU A 295 -1.27 -16.15 -5.33
CA LEU A 295 -2.73 -16.16 -5.38
C LEU A 295 -3.35 -16.52 -4.02
N ARG A 296 -2.77 -17.50 -3.32
CA ARG A 296 -3.20 -17.86 -1.96
C ARG A 296 -3.07 -16.68 -1.00
N LEU A 297 -1.95 -15.96 -1.03
CA LEU A 297 -1.70 -14.84 -0.12
C LEU A 297 -2.66 -13.68 -0.36
N TRP A 298 -2.95 -13.34 -1.62
CA TRP A 298 -3.96 -12.33 -1.96
C TRP A 298 -5.33 -12.72 -1.42
N ARG A 299 -5.79 -13.95 -1.68
CA ARG A 299 -7.09 -14.43 -1.19
C ARG A 299 -7.18 -14.47 0.34
N VAL A 300 -6.15 -14.99 1.02
CA VAL A 300 -6.10 -15.04 2.49
C VAL A 300 -6.20 -13.63 3.10
N LYS A 301 -5.49 -12.67 2.51
CA LYS A 301 -5.54 -11.29 2.98
C LYS A 301 -6.90 -10.64 2.70
N CYS A 302 -7.49 -10.88 1.52
CA CYS A 302 -8.85 -10.42 1.22
C CYS A 302 -9.89 -10.97 2.20
N GLU A 303 -9.81 -12.23 2.63
CA GLU A 303 -10.75 -12.77 3.64
C GLU A 303 -10.64 -12.03 4.99
N TYR A 304 -9.43 -11.65 5.41
CA TYR A 304 -9.25 -10.81 6.60
C TYR A 304 -9.86 -9.41 6.39
N ILE A 305 -9.60 -8.80 5.24
CA ILE A 305 -10.13 -7.47 4.90
C ILE A 305 -11.66 -7.48 4.81
N ARG A 306 -12.23 -8.54 4.23
CA ARG A 306 -13.68 -8.74 4.12
C ARG A 306 -14.35 -8.86 5.49
N LYS A 307 -13.72 -9.57 6.43
CA LYS A 307 -14.21 -9.70 7.81
C LYS A 307 -14.11 -8.41 8.62
N THR A 308 -13.11 -7.59 8.35
CA THR A 308 -12.91 -6.28 9.00
C THR A 308 -13.76 -5.18 8.36
N GLY A 309 -14.18 -5.34 7.10
CA GLY A 309 -14.84 -4.31 6.31
C GLY A 309 -13.89 -3.26 5.73
N GLY A 310 -12.61 -3.61 5.60
CA GLY A 310 -11.56 -2.72 5.11
C GLY A 310 -11.49 -2.59 3.60
N LEU A 311 -10.36 -2.03 3.15
CA LEU A 311 -10.03 -1.84 1.73
C LEU A 311 -8.87 -2.77 1.32
N ALA A 312 -9.10 -3.58 0.29
CA ALA A 312 -8.05 -4.34 -0.37
C ALA A 312 -7.42 -3.49 -1.48
N VAL A 313 -6.13 -3.17 -1.34
CA VAL A 313 -5.37 -2.41 -2.32
C VAL A 313 -4.30 -3.33 -2.91
N LEU A 314 -4.54 -3.79 -4.14
CA LEU A 314 -3.55 -4.55 -4.89
C LEU A 314 -2.57 -3.59 -5.57
N LEU A 315 -1.28 -3.84 -5.41
CA LEU A 315 -0.22 -3.21 -6.19
C LEU A 315 0.48 -4.29 -7.03
N THR A 316 0.49 -4.09 -8.35
CA THR A 316 1.37 -4.83 -9.27
C THR A 316 2.23 -3.88 -10.10
N HIS A 317 3.24 -4.39 -10.79
CA HIS A 317 4.08 -3.60 -11.70
C HIS A 317 3.81 -3.96 -13.16
N ALA A 318 3.71 -3.00 -14.06
CA ALA A 318 3.47 -3.26 -15.48
C ALA A 318 4.71 -3.84 -16.20
N GLU A 319 5.88 -3.73 -15.58
CA GLU A 319 7.16 -4.16 -16.11
C GLU A 319 7.19 -5.64 -16.53
N PRO A 320 7.71 -5.99 -17.73
CA PRO A 320 7.74 -7.36 -18.25
C PRO A 320 8.48 -8.40 -17.38
N HIS A 321 9.30 -7.95 -16.44
CA HIS A 321 10.09 -8.81 -15.53
C HIS A 321 9.51 -8.87 -14.11
N LEU A 322 8.41 -8.15 -13.87
CA LEU A 322 7.65 -8.11 -12.62
C LEU A 322 6.21 -8.54 -12.93
N GLY A 323 5.20 -7.72 -12.60
CA GLY A 323 3.78 -8.06 -12.81
C GLY A 323 3.38 -8.23 -14.26
N GLY A 324 4.07 -7.57 -15.20
CA GLY A 324 3.87 -7.76 -16.64
C GLY A 324 4.37 -9.09 -17.19
N GLN A 325 5.00 -9.95 -16.37
CA GLN A 325 5.40 -11.29 -16.78
C GLN A 325 4.21 -12.25 -16.81
N GLN A 326 4.22 -13.22 -17.71
CA GLN A 326 3.06 -14.08 -17.98
C GLN A 326 2.57 -14.85 -16.73
N SER A 327 3.47 -15.29 -15.85
CA SER A 327 3.08 -16.02 -14.64
C SER A 327 2.30 -15.15 -13.64
N VAL A 328 2.65 -13.87 -13.50
CA VAL A 328 1.94 -12.95 -12.61
C VAL A 328 0.67 -12.43 -13.25
N LEU A 329 0.65 -12.21 -14.58
CA LEU A 329 -0.59 -11.93 -15.29
C LEU A 329 -1.60 -13.09 -15.15
N GLY A 330 -1.14 -14.34 -15.16
CA GLY A 330 -1.98 -15.50 -14.86
C GLY A 330 -2.53 -15.48 -13.43
N CYS A 331 -1.70 -15.14 -12.44
CA CYS A 331 -2.18 -14.93 -11.06
C CYS A 331 -3.22 -13.80 -10.99
N LEU A 332 -2.99 -12.69 -11.69
CA LEU A 332 -3.92 -11.57 -11.74
C LEU A 332 -5.25 -11.99 -12.36
N GLU A 333 -5.23 -12.69 -13.50
CA GLU A 333 -6.44 -13.24 -14.14
C GLU A 333 -7.24 -14.14 -13.19
N GLU A 334 -6.59 -15.11 -12.54
CA GLU A 334 -7.24 -16.00 -11.57
C GLU A 334 -7.76 -15.26 -10.32
N PHE A 335 -7.09 -14.17 -9.93
CA PHE A 335 -7.52 -13.33 -8.82
C PHE A 335 -8.72 -12.46 -9.20
N LEU A 336 -8.73 -11.86 -10.40
CA LEU A 336 -9.85 -11.09 -10.93
C LEU A 336 -11.10 -11.97 -11.11
N GLY A 337 -10.92 -13.21 -11.59
CA GLY A 337 -11.99 -14.20 -11.65
C GLY A 337 -12.59 -14.49 -10.27
N TRP A 338 -11.74 -14.69 -9.27
CA TRP A 338 -12.20 -14.88 -7.88
C TRP A 338 -12.91 -13.65 -7.31
N LEU A 339 -12.43 -12.43 -7.60
CA LEU A 339 -13.03 -11.17 -7.16
C LEU A 339 -14.42 -10.94 -7.77
N ARG A 340 -14.60 -11.26 -9.06
CA ARG A 340 -15.90 -11.19 -9.74
C ARG A 340 -16.96 -12.03 -9.03
N ASP A 341 -16.54 -13.13 -8.42
CA ASP A 341 -17.43 -14.04 -7.69
C ASP A 341 -17.67 -13.59 -6.22
N GLN A 342 -17.22 -12.38 -5.83
CA GLN A 342 -17.49 -11.74 -4.52
C GLN A 342 -18.52 -10.60 -4.65
N PRO A 343 -19.84 -10.89 -4.60
CA PRO A 343 -20.88 -9.86 -4.80
C PRO A 343 -20.97 -8.84 -3.66
N ASP A 344 -20.30 -9.07 -2.53
CA ASP A 344 -20.24 -8.16 -1.40
C ASP A 344 -19.01 -7.24 -1.41
N ALA A 345 -18.17 -7.33 -2.44
CA ALA A 345 -17.02 -6.46 -2.68
C ALA A 345 -17.41 -5.27 -3.56
N ALA A 346 -17.13 -4.06 -3.07
CA ALA A 346 -17.24 -2.84 -3.88
C ALA A 346 -15.93 -2.60 -4.64
N MET A 347 -15.99 -2.60 -5.97
CA MET A 347 -14.84 -2.25 -6.81
C MET A 347 -14.78 -0.74 -6.95
N VAL A 348 -13.66 -0.14 -6.52
CA VAL A 348 -13.48 1.32 -6.50
C VAL A 348 -12.12 1.73 -7.04
N LEU A 349 -12.07 2.87 -7.71
CA LEU A 349 -10.82 3.56 -8.04
C LEU A 349 -10.31 4.35 -6.83
N PRO A 350 -8.99 4.51 -6.67
CA PRO A 350 -8.40 5.30 -5.60
C PRO A 350 -9.02 6.70 -5.39
N ALA A 351 -9.25 7.47 -6.44
CA ALA A 351 -9.86 8.79 -6.35
C ALA A 351 -11.27 8.79 -5.74
N GLU A 352 -12.01 7.68 -5.87
CA GLU A 352 -13.37 7.55 -5.32
C GLU A 352 -13.37 7.30 -3.81
N ILE A 353 -12.26 6.82 -3.25
CA ILE A 353 -12.13 6.45 -1.83
C ILE A 353 -12.44 7.62 -0.91
N LYS A 354 -12.10 8.85 -1.30
CA LYS A 354 -12.39 10.07 -0.54
C LYS A 354 -13.87 10.25 -0.22
N SER A 355 -14.77 9.76 -1.07
CA SER A 355 -16.22 9.82 -0.83
C SER A 355 -16.71 8.88 0.29
N TYR A 356 -15.92 7.85 0.61
CA TYR A 356 -16.24 6.86 1.63
C TYR A 356 -15.65 7.19 3.00
N VAL A 357 -14.57 7.98 3.01
CA VAL A 357 -13.85 8.34 4.22
C VAL A 357 -14.44 9.63 4.80
N ASN A 358 -15.40 9.48 5.71
CA ASN A 358 -15.80 10.57 6.61
C ASN A 358 -14.58 11.02 7.44
N SER A 359 -14.57 12.28 7.91
CA SER A 359 -13.47 12.87 8.70
C SER A 359 -12.89 11.91 9.75
N ASP A 360 -11.56 11.90 9.88
CA ASP A 360 -10.76 10.94 10.68
C ASP A 360 -11.38 10.60 12.05
N PRO A 361 -11.64 9.31 12.37
CA PRO A 361 -12.28 8.89 13.63
C PRO A 361 -11.41 9.14 14.88
N LEU A 362 -10.17 9.60 14.73
CA LEU A 362 -9.33 10.07 15.83
C LEU A 362 -9.55 11.55 16.22
N LYS A 363 -10.28 12.32 15.42
CA LYS A 363 -10.70 13.70 15.74
C LYS A 363 -12.11 13.71 16.29
#